data_AF-A0A7W1UCN9-F1
#
_entry.id   AF-A0A7W1UCN9-F1
#
_cell.length_a   1.000
_cell.length_b   1.000
_cell.length_c   1.000
_cell.angle_alpha   90.00
_cell.angle_beta   90.00
_cell.angle_gamma   90.00
#
_symmetry.space_group_name_H-M   'P 1'
#
loop_
_entity.id
_entity.type
_entity.pdbx_description
1 polymer ?
#
loop_
_entity_poly.entity_id
_entity_poly.type
_entity_poly.pdbx_seq_one_letter_code
_entity_poly.pdbx_strand_id
1 'polypeptide(L)'
;MMRLTIHPATSWIIYGFQQMLERMLLARPEVSDGLTKLINLDLCPSVQQVTKKQLPRGTGITANAAIVGGGIAMLGQPLGVGQGNNPTCQGARGLSLWGLHDPGYLLQLLTSAARDDTVEFLFEGLPIFSKDIGGGVAEGRFDLKLDPVSRILVPHLDRIYDEMMRRAALRGEDPHKWVNPALYGRWVPNSLTSINFVNQTVSGYEDFLRLFYATHHPLYDGGHDLVYPNPVGLLITNVHGVFLGYHAVSIQRVAEDDEGKIRVYFFNPNNEGRQNWGKGVEPSVVGHLEIPGESSLPFEHFAAHIYAFHHNQMEVGDLKAVPSEIITEGITHAKESWGQAFTWL
;
A
#
# COMPACT_ATOMS: atom_id res chain seq x y z
N MET A 1 -12.82 0.79 -26.78
CA MET A 1 -11.66 1.03 -25.89
C MET A 1 -10.43 1.53 -26.65
N MET A 2 -9.71 0.71 -27.43
CA MET A 2 -8.43 1.11 -28.06
C MET A 2 -8.51 2.41 -28.89
N ARG A 3 -9.53 2.56 -29.74
CA ARG A 3 -9.76 3.78 -30.55
C ARG A 3 -9.94 5.05 -29.72
N LEU A 4 -10.38 4.92 -28.47
CA LEU A 4 -10.60 6.03 -27.55
C LEU A 4 -9.32 6.39 -26.78
N THR A 5 -8.51 5.38 -26.44
CA THR A 5 -7.43 5.56 -25.46
C THR A 5 -6.04 5.54 -26.06
N ILE A 6 -5.80 4.90 -27.21
CA ILE A 6 -4.46 4.77 -27.80
C ILE A 6 -4.21 5.92 -28.78
N HIS A 7 -3.52 6.95 -28.30
CA HIS A 7 -3.09 8.12 -29.06
C HIS A 7 -1.67 8.53 -28.64
N PRO A 8 -0.92 9.30 -29.45
CA PRO A 8 0.39 9.81 -29.04
C PRO A 8 0.35 10.61 -27.72
N ALA A 9 -0.72 11.36 -27.49
CA ALA A 9 -0.93 12.13 -26.25
C ALA A 9 -1.18 11.25 -25.00
N THR A 10 -1.46 9.96 -25.19
CA THR A 10 -1.73 8.98 -24.14
C THR A 10 -0.74 7.81 -24.17
N SER A 11 0.45 8.00 -24.76
CA SER A 11 1.48 6.95 -24.89
C SER A 11 1.89 6.30 -23.56
N TRP A 12 1.71 7.00 -22.43
CA TRP A 12 1.94 6.49 -21.08
C TRP A 12 1.08 5.26 -20.72
N ILE A 13 0.01 4.96 -21.46
CA ILE A 13 -0.80 3.75 -21.22
C ILE A 13 -0.22 2.48 -21.85
N ILE A 14 0.75 2.60 -22.77
CA ILE A 14 1.15 1.47 -23.64
C ILE A 14 1.67 0.30 -22.81
N TYR A 15 2.53 0.58 -21.83
CA TYR A 15 3.05 -0.45 -20.93
C TYR A 15 1.93 -1.15 -20.17
N GLY A 16 1.04 -0.38 -19.53
CA GLY A 16 -0.05 -0.98 -18.78
C GLY A 16 -1.04 -1.75 -19.67
N PHE A 17 -1.27 -1.28 -20.90
CA PHE A 17 -2.09 -1.99 -21.87
C PHE A 17 -1.48 -3.34 -22.25
N GLN A 18 -0.17 -3.39 -22.54
CA GLN A 18 0.54 -4.65 -22.79
C GLN A 18 0.40 -5.61 -21.60
N GLN A 19 0.69 -5.15 -20.39
CA GLN A 19 0.64 -5.98 -19.18
C GLN A 19 -0.77 -6.49 -18.86
N MET A 20 -1.81 -5.69 -19.17
CA MET A 20 -3.20 -6.08 -19.02
C MET A 20 -3.59 -7.21 -20.00
N LEU A 21 -3.03 -7.19 -21.21
CA LEU A 21 -3.22 -8.26 -22.20
C LEU A 21 -2.47 -9.54 -21.82
N GLU A 22 -1.21 -9.43 -21.39
CA GLU A 22 -0.40 -10.57 -20.94
C GLU A 22 -1.03 -11.31 -19.76
N ARG A 23 -1.66 -10.56 -18.85
CA ARG A 23 -2.41 -11.11 -17.70
C ARG A 23 -3.86 -11.50 -18.02
N MET A 24 -4.27 -11.39 -19.29
CA MET A 24 -5.63 -11.70 -19.76
C MET A 24 -6.73 -10.99 -18.96
N LEU A 25 -6.47 -9.79 -18.42
CA LEU A 25 -7.42 -9.10 -17.54
C LEU A 25 -8.72 -8.74 -18.27
N LEU A 26 -8.68 -8.49 -19.59
CA LEU A 26 -9.89 -8.22 -20.38
C LEU A 26 -10.82 -9.43 -20.53
N ALA A 27 -10.36 -10.65 -20.25
CA ALA A 27 -11.21 -11.83 -20.24
C ALA A 27 -12.10 -11.89 -18.99
N ARG A 28 -11.78 -11.10 -17.96
CA ARG A 28 -12.57 -10.97 -16.73
C ARG A 28 -13.76 -10.03 -16.97
N PRO A 29 -15.01 -10.51 -16.84
CA PRO A 29 -16.20 -9.69 -17.09
C PRO A 29 -16.21 -8.38 -16.29
N GLU A 30 -15.79 -8.42 -15.02
CA GLU A 30 -15.73 -7.26 -14.15
C GLU A 30 -14.77 -6.17 -14.67
N VAL A 31 -13.72 -6.55 -15.40
CA VAL A 31 -12.78 -5.62 -16.02
C VAL A 31 -13.33 -5.09 -17.34
N SER A 32 -13.79 -5.97 -18.23
CA SER A 32 -14.33 -5.57 -19.53
C SER A 32 -15.54 -4.65 -19.40
N ASP A 33 -16.45 -4.99 -18.49
CA ASP A 33 -17.67 -4.23 -18.25
C ASP A 33 -17.36 -2.94 -17.49
N GLY A 34 -16.45 -2.98 -16.51
CA GLY A 34 -15.99 -1.79 -15.78
C GLY A 34 -15.38 -0.74 -16.72
N LEU A 35 -14.47 -1.15 -17.60
CA LEU A 35 -13.88 -0.25 -18.60
C LEU A 35 -14.93 0.25 -19.60
N THR A 36 -15.86 -0.60 -20.03
CA THR A 36 -16.93 -0.21 -20.96
C THR A 36 -17.89 0.81 -20.33
N LYS A 37 -18.20 0.68 -19.04
CA LYS A 37 -18.98 1.69 -18.30
C LYS A 37 -18.28 3.04 -18.30
N LEU A 38 -16.97 3.09 -18.01
CA LEU A 38 -16.19 4.33 -17.99
C LEU A 38 -16.14 5.04 -19.36
N ILE A 39 -16.17 4.29 -20.47
CA ILE A 39 -16.19 4.86 -21.83
C ILE A 39 -17.43 5.75 -22.05
N ASN A 40 -18.59 5.30 -21.58
CA ASN A 40 -19.88 5.95 -21.82
C ASN A 40 -20.38 6.76 -20.61
N LEU A 41 -19.56 6.89 -19.57
CA LEU A 41 -19.98 7.49 -18.32
C LEU A 41 -20.15 9.00 -18.45
N ASP A 42 -21.30 9.51 -18.03
CA ASP A 42 -21.50 10.94 -17.81
C ASP A 42 -20.70 11.38 -16.57
N LEU A 43 -19.58 12.04 -16.81
CA LEU A 43 -18.68 12.48 -15.76
C LEU A 43 -19.24 13.70 -15.03
N CYS A 44 -19.12 13.73 -13.71
CA CYS A 44 -19.49 14.91 -12.93
C CYS A 44 -18.60 16.12 -13.27
N PRO A 45 -19.08 17.36 -13.07
CA PRO A 45 -18.34 18.55 -13.47
C PRO A 45 -16.94 18.67 -12.86
N SER A 46 -16.77 18.28 -11.58
CA SER A 46 -15.48 18.34 -10.87
C SER A 46 -14.44 17.42 -11.50
N VAL A 47 -14.81 16.17 -11.80
CA VAL A 47 -13.94 15.18 -12.45
C VAL A 47 -13.60 15.58 -13.88
N GLN A 48 -14.56 16.11 -14.64
CA GLN A 48 -14.27 16.66 -15.96
C GLN A 48 -13.22 17.77 -15.89
N GLN A 49 -13.35 18.68 -14.91
CA GLN A 49 -12.45 19.81 -14.77
C GLN A 49 -11.03 19.38 -14.36
N VAL A 50 -10.90 18.53 -13.34
CA VAL A 50 -9.61 18.01 -12.86
C VAL A 50 -8.91 17.20 -13.95
N THR A 51 -9.65 16.40 -14.71
CA THR A 51 -9.07 15.58 -15.79
C THR A 51 -8.60 16.44 -16.95
N LYS A 52 -9.46 17.35 -17.46
CA LYS A 52 -9.13 18.22 -18.61
C LYS A 52 -7.95 19.15 -18.35
N LYS A 53 -7.79 19.65 -17.11
CA LYS A 53 -6.68 20.55 -16.74
C LYS A 53 -5.29 19.94 -16.97
N GLN A 54 -5.16 18.62 -16.90
CA GLN A 54 -3.87 17.92 -17.04
C GLN A 54 -3.65 17.34 -18.45
N LEU A 55 -4.65 17.41 -19.32
CA LEU A 55 -4.49 16.95 -20.69
C LEU A 55 -3.76 18.00 -21.54
N PRO A 56 -2.84 17.61 -22.43
CA PRO A 56 -2.21 18.57 -23.32
C PRO A 56 -3.26 19.22 -24.22
N ARG A 57 -3.20 20.54 -24.35
CA ARG A 57 -4.14 21.32 -25.15
C ARG A 57 -4.06 20.91 -26.63
N GLY A 58 -5.20 20.94 -27.32
CA GLY A 58 -5.26 20.66 -28.76
C GLY A 58 -5.13 19.19 -29.16
N THR A 59 -5.07 18.26 -28.21
CA THR A 59 -4.94 16.82 -28.49
C THR A 59 -6.24 16.12 -28.87
N GLY A 60 -7.39 16.75 -28.61
CA GLY A 60 -8.71 16.14 -28.84
C GLY A 60 -9.08 15.01 -27.87
N ILE A 61 -8.20 14.70 -26.89
CA ILE A 61 -8.45 13.66 -25.89
C ILE A 61 -9.57 14.11 -24.94
N THR A 62 -10.57 13.25 -24.78
CA THR A 62 -11.69 13.51 -23.86
C THR A 62 -11.30 13.13 -22.43
N ALA A 63 -12.07 13.62 -21.45
CA ALA A 63 -11.87 13.23 -20.06
C ALA A 63 -12.10 11.71 -19.87
N ASN A 64 -13.12 11.13 -20.50
CA ASN A 64 -13.35 9.69 -20.49
C ASN A 64 -12.15 8.92 -21.07
N ALA A 65 -11.58 9.36 -22.19
CA ALA A 65 -10.39 8.74 -22.76
C ALA A 65 -9.21 8.71 -21.77
N ALA A 66 -9.00 9.81 -21.04
CA ALA A 66 -7.95 9.91 -20.03
C ALA A 66 -8.21 9.00 -18.82
N ILE A 67 -9.47 8.92 -18.33
CA ILE A 67 -9.84 8.07 -17.20
C ILE A 67 -9.74 6.59 -17.56
N VAL A 68 -10.26 6.19 -18.73
CA VAL A 68 -10.15 4.81 -19.22
C VAL A 68 -8.68 4.45 -19.45
N GLY A 69 -7.89 5.37 -20.04
CA GLY A 69 -6.44 5.19 -20.16
C GLY A 69 -5.75 5.04 -18.81
N GLY A 70 -6.16 5.81 -17.80
CA GLY A 70 -5.69 5.72 -16.43
C GLY A 70 -5.98 4.35 -15.82
N GLY A 71 -7.22 3.86 -15.98
CA GLY A 71 -7.61 2.52 -15.54
C GLY A 71 -6.76 1.43 -16.19
N ILE A 72 -6.54 1.51 -17.51
CA ILE A 72 -5.67 0.58 -18.24
C ILE A 72 -4.24 0.63 -17.68
N ALA A 73 -3.68 1.83 -17.48
CA ALA A 73 -2.34 1.98 -16.97
C ALA A 73 -2.20 1.40 -15.55
N MET A 74 -3.13 1.73 -14.65
CA MET A 74 -3.15 1.28 -13.26
C MET A 74 -3.29 -0.23 -13.13
N LEU A 75 -4.28 -0.83 -13.80
CA LEU A 75 -4.47 -2.29 -13.84
C LEU A 75 -3.26 -2.99 -14.46
N GLY A 76 -2.61 -2.30 -15.40
CA GLY A 76 -1.41 -2.75 -16.08
C GLY A 76 -0.11 -2.64 -15.29
N GLN A 77 -0.09 -1.96 -14.13
CA GLN A 77 1.13 -1.92 -13.33
C GLN A 77 1.41 -3.27 -12.65
N PRO A 78 2.69 -3.66 -12.46
CA PRO A 78 3.08 -4.87 -11.73
C PRO A 78 2.68 -4.83 -10.25
N LEU A 79 2.93 -3.71 -9.57
CA LEU A 79 2.65 -3.51 -8.14
C LEU A 79 1.84 -2.25 -7.84
N GLY A 80 1.15 -1.73 -8.86
CA GLY A 80 0.29 -0.55 -8.75
C GLY A 80 1.04 0.78 -8.85
N VAL A 81 0.63 1.77 -8.04
CA VAL A 81 1.04 3.17 -8.20
C VAL A 81 1.62 3.75 -6.90
N GLY A 82 2.55 4.69 -7.05
CA GLY A 82 3.06 5.47 -5.92
C GLY A 82 2.17 6.64 -5.54
N GLN A 83 2.32 7.14 -4.32
CA GLN A 83 1.63 8.30 -3.75
C GLN A 83 2.12 9.66 -4.31
N GLY A 84 3.26 9.67 -5.01
CA GLY A 84 3.94 10.90 -5.43
C GLY A 84 4.36 11.75 -4.23
N ASN A 85 4.21 13.07 -4.32
CA ASN A 85 4.52 14.00 -3.22
C ASN A 85 3.36 14.18 -2.21
N ASN A 86 2.35 13.30 -2.26
CA ASN A 86 1.17 13.41 -1.39
C ASN A 86 1.36 12.56 -0.13
N PRO A 87 0.91 13.01 1.05
CA PRO A 87 0.97 12.23 2.30
C PRO A 87 -0.15 11.18 2.39
N THR A 88 -0.41 10.45 1.30
CA THR A 88 -1.57 9.55 1.14
C THR A 88 -1.18 8.11 0.84
N CYS A 89 -0.16 7.61 1.55
CA CYS A 89 0.36 6.25 1.38
C CYS A 89 -0.75 5.17 1.43
N GLN A 90 -1.75 5.35 2.30
CA GLN A 90 -2.84 4.38 2.47
C GLN A 90 -3.73 4.28 1.23
N GLY A 91 -4.07 5.44 0.63
CA GLY A 91 -4.84 5.47 -0.61
C GLY A 91 -4.09 4.82 -1.77
N ALA A 92 -2.81 5.16 -1.96
CA ALA A 92 -1.98 4.58 -3.01
C ALA A 92 -1.85 3.05 -2.87
N ARG A 93 -1.62 2.56 -1.65
CA ARG A 93 -1.56 1.12 -1.37
C ARG A 93 -2.88 0.41 -1.61
N GLY A 94 -4.00 1.05 -1.29
CA GLY A 94 -5.33 0.51 -1.58
C GLY A 94 -5.54 0.35 -3.09
N LEU A 95 -5.24 1.40 -3.86
CA LEU A 95 -5.31 1.36 -5.32
C LEU A 95 -4.43 0.26 -5.91
N SER A 96 -3.20 0.10 -5.41
CA SER A 96 -2.29 -0.97 -5.82
C SER A 96 -2.84 -2.37 -5.49
N LEU A 97 -3.34 -2.57 -4.27
CA LEU A 97 -3.90 -3.84 -3.82
C LEU A 97 -5.11 -4.23 -4.69
N TRP A 98 -6.07 -3.32 -4.88
CA TRP A 98 -7.26 -3.61 -5.67
C TRP A 98 -6.93 -3.77 -7.15
N GLY A 99 -5.98 -3.01 -7.69
CA GLY A 99 -5.54 -3.17 -9.08
C GLY A 99 -5.07 -4.60 -9.40
N LEU A 100 -4.48 -5.28 -8.42
CA LEU A 100 -3.99 -6.66 -8.54
C LEU A 100 -5.02 -7.71 -8.17
N HIS A 101 -5.71 -7.52 -7.04
CA HIS A 101 -6.52 -8.57 -6.42
C HIS A 101 -8.03 -8.39 -6.62
N ASP A 102 -8.50 -7.18 -6.90
CA ASP A 102 -9.91 -6.90 -7.21
C ASP A 102 -10.08 -5.73 -8.18
N PRO A 103 -9.71 -5.94 -9.46
CA PRO A 103 -9.78 -4.88 -10.46
C PRO A 103 -11.22 -4.45 -10.76
N GLY A 104 -12.20 -5.33 -10.51
CA GLY A 104 -13.62 -4.99 -10.60
C GLY A 104 -14.01 -3.94 -9.56
N TYR A 105 -13.62 -4.15 -8.30
CA TYR A 105 -13.85 -3.19 -7.22
C TYR A 105 -13.16 -1.83 -7.47
N LEU A 106 -11.91 -1.84 -7.93
CA LEU A 106 -11.20 -0.61 -8.31
C LEU A 106 -11.97 0.19 -9.38
N LEU A 107 -12.42 -0.47 -10.44
CA LEU A 107 -13.18 0.17 -11.52
C LEU A 107 -14.56 0.64 -11.04
N GLN A 108 -15.17 -0.05 -10.10
CA GLN A 108 -16.42 0.37 -9.46
C GLN A 108 -16.20 1.65 -8.64
N LEU A 109 -15.17 1.71 -7.79
CA LEU A 109 -14.82 2.91 -7.04
C LEU A 109 -14.57 4.10 -7.98
N LEU A 110 -13.80 3.88 -9.05
CA LEU A 110 -13.54 4.91 -10.05
C LEU A 110 -14.82 5.38 -10.74
N THR A 111 -15.74 4.46 -11.05
CA THR A 111 -17.02 4.80 -11.66
C THR A 111 -17.88 5.66 -10.72
N SER A 112 -18.00 5.28 -9.45
CA SER A 112 -18.75 6.06 -8.45
C SER A 112 -18.15 7.45 -8.25
N ALA A 113 -16.84 7.56 -8.09
CA ALA A 113 -16.17 8.85 -7.95
C ALA A 113 -16.32 9.71 -9.23
N ALA A 114 -16.17 9.10 -10.40
CA ALA A 114 -16.26 9.79 -11.68
C ALA A 114 -17.68 10.31 -12.00
N ARG A 115 -18.73 9.59 -11.59
CA ARG A 115 -20.13 9.95 -11.83
C ARG A 115 -20.72 10.82 -10.74
N ASP A 116 -20.46 10.48 -9.48
CA ASP A 116 -21.19 10.99 -8.32
C ASP A 116 -20.33 11.88 -7.41
N ASP A 117 -19.03 12.03 -7.72
CA ASP A 117 -18.06 12.74 -6.86
C ASP A 117 -18.03 12.19 -5.42
N THR A 118 -18.22 10.88 -5.27
CA THR A 118 -18.13 10.18 -3.99
C THR A 118 -17.79 8.71 -4.15
N VAL A 119 -17.15 8.16 -3.13
CA VAL A 119 -17.09 6.72 -2.85
C VAL A 119 -17.76 6.41 -1.52
N GLU A 120 -18.18 5.16 -1.35
CA GLU A 120 -18.81 4.63 -0.15
C GLU A 120 -17.94 3.51 0.43
N PHE A 121 -17.70 3.56 1.73
CA PHE A 121 -17.05 2.50 2.50
C PHE A 121 -17.90 2.16 3.72
N LEU A 122 -17.84 0.91 4.16
CA LEU A 122 -18.41 0.49 5.42
C LEU A 122 -17.33 0.52 6.50
N PHE A 123 -17.63 1.13 7.64
CA PHE A 123 -16.82 1.03 8.84
C PHE A 123 -17.71 0.59 10.00
N GLU A 124 -17.45 -0.60 10.54
CA GLU A 124 -18.23 -1.19 11.64
C GLU A 124 -19.73 -1.29 11.33
N GLY A 125 -20.06 -1.61 10.06
CA GLY A 125 -21.43 -1.74 9.58
C GLY A 125 -22.14 -0.42 9.27
N LEU A 126 -21.48 0.73 9.48
CA LEU A 126 -22.03 2.04 9.16
C LEU A 126 -21.43 2.57 7.85
N PRO A 127 -22.26 3.08 6.91
CA PRO A 127 -21.76 3.67 5.69
C PRO A 127 -21.06 5.00 5.96
N ILE A 128 -19.98 5.21 5.21
CA ILE A 128 -19.21 6.44 5.14
C ILE A 128 -19.17 6.87 3.68
N PHE A 129 -19.70 8.06 3.38
CA PHE A 129 -19.61 8.65 2.06
C PHE A 129 -18.56 9.76 2.05
N SER A 130 -17.61 9.67 1.13
CA SER A 130 -16.49 10.62 1.07
C SER A 130 -16.90 12.09 0.82
N LYS A 131 -18.09 12.33 0.24
CA LYS A 131 -18.62 13.68 0.00
C LYS A 131 -19.15 14.37 1.28
N ASP A 132 -19.51 13.58 2.29
CA ASP A 132 -20.08 14.09 3.54
C ASP A 132 -19.00 14.41 4.58
N ILE A 133 -17.73 14.16 4.23
CA ILE A 133 -16.56 14.38 5.07
C ILE A 133 -15.80 15.60 4.55
N GLY A 134 -15.46 16.53 5.43
CA GLY A 134 -14.50 17.60 5.15
C GLY A 134 -13.08 17.18 5.51
N GLY A 135 -12.08 17.83 4.90
CA GLY A 135 -10.66 17.61 5.27
C GLY A 135 -10.02 16.40 4.58
N GLY A 136 -9.41 15.53 5.37
CA GLY A 136 -8.47 14.48 4.95
C GLY A 136 -7.05 14.75 5.46
N VAL A 137 -6.16 13.74 5.44
CA VAL A 137 -4.77 13.87 5.93
C VAL A 137 -4.01 14.92 5.13
N ALA A 138 -4.31 15.05 3.83
CA ALA A 138 -3.71 16.06 2.97
C ALA A 138 -4.37 17.45 3.08
N GLU A 139 -5.41 17.62 3.91
CA GLU A 139 -6.16 18.86 4.08
C GLU A 139 -6.63 19.51 2.76
N GLY A 140 -6.93 18.69 1.75
CA GLY A 140 -7.32 19.15 0.42
C GLY A 140 -6.17 19.66 -0.46
N ARG A 141 -4.91 19.55 -0.01
CA ARG A 141 -3.71 19.95 -0.76
C ARG A 141 -3.08 18.73 -1.42
N PHE A 142 -3.44 18.50 -2.68
CA PHE A 142 -2.89 17.41 -3.47
C PHE A 142 -1.94 17.92 -4.55
N ASP A 143 -0.74 17.33 -4.63
CA ASP A 143 0.07 17.35 -5.83
C ASP A 143 -0.65 16.53 -6.90
N LEU A 144 -1.16 17.22 -7.92
CA LEU A 144 -1.91 16.61 -9.02
C LEU A 144 -1.01 15.94 -10.07
N LYS A 145 0.31 15.84 -9.86
CA LYS A 145 1.22 15.01 -10.68
C LYS A 145 1.05 13.52 -10.37
N LEU A 146 -0.19 13.06 -10.47
CA LEU A 146 -0.61 11.69 -10.29
C LEU A 146 -1.26 11.17 -11.58
N ASP A 147 -1.31 9.85 -11.73
CA ASP A 147 -2.07 9.23 -12.80
C ASP A 147 -3.57 9.62 -12.70
N PRO A 148 -4.34 9.54 -13.79
CA PRO A 148 -5.73 9.98 -13.79
C PRO A 148 -6.62 9.31 -12.75
N VAL A 149 -6.39 8.04 -12.42
CA VAL A 149 -7.19 7.29 -11.45
C VAL A 149 -6.88 7.78 -10.04
N SER A 150 -5.60 7.88 -9.69
CA SER A 150 -5.17 8.39 -8.39
C SER A 150 -5.64 9.83 -8.16
N ARG A 151 -5.60 10.70 -9.17
CA ARG A 151 -6.13 12.08 -9.06
C ARG A 151 -7.60 12.14 -8.67
N ILE A 152 -8.39 11.18 -9.13
CA ILE A 152 -9.82 11.11 -8.83
C ILE A 152 -10.00 10.45 -7.46
N LEU A 153 -9.42 9.28 -7.23
CA LEU A 153 -9.72 8.46 -6.06
C LEU A 153 -8.99 8.86 -4.79
N VAL A 154 -7.71 9.25 -4.85
CA VAL A 154 -6.89 9.54 -3.66
C VAL A 154 -7.55 10.59 -2.75
N PRO A 155 -8.10 11.71 -3.26
CA PRO A 155 -8.79 12.67 -2.40
C PRO A 155 -9.99 12.08 -1.65
N HIS A 156 -10.75 11.17 -2.26
CA HIS A 156 -11.85 10.52 -1.58
C HIS A 156 -11.36 9.51 -0.54
N LEU A 157 -10.37 8.70 -0.89
CA LEU A 157 -9.77 7.69 0.00
C LEU A 157 -9.10 8.33 1.21
N ASP A 158 -8.45 9.48 1.02
CA ASP A 158 -7.84 10.27 2.10
C ASP A 158 -8.88 10.70 3.15
N ARG A 159 -10.05 11.14 2.70
CA ARG A 159 -11.17 11.52 3.60
C ARG A 159 -11.78 10.32 4.31
N ILE A 160 -11.99 9.21 3.59
CA ILE A 160 -12.49 7.97 4.19
C ILE A 160 -11.53 7.48 5.27
N TYR A 161 -10.23 7.43 4.96
CA TYR A 161 -9.20 6.98 5.88
C TYR A 161 -9.14 7.87 7.13
N ASP A 162 -9.11 9.20 6.97
CA ASP A 162 -9.12 10.12 8.12
C ASP A 162 -10.36 9.93 9.02
N GLU A 163 -11.55 9.79 8.44
CA GLU A 163 -12.77 9.53 9.20
C GLU A 163 -12.71 8.19 9.95
N MET A 164 -12.21 7.12 9.31
CA MET A 164 -12.04 5.82 9.96
C MET A 164 -11.05 5.91 11.12
N MET A 165 -9.93 6.61 10.93
CA MET A 165 -8.93 6.85 11.99
C MET A 165 -9.53 7.64 13.16
N ARG A 166 -10.33 8.68 12.89
CA ARG A 166 -11.04 9.43 13.94
C ARG A 166 -12.04 8.57 14.71
N ARG A 167 -12.78 7.67 14.04
CA ARG A 167 -13.71 6.73 14.70
C ARG A 167 -13.00 5.61 15.49
N ALA A 168 -11.80 5.23 15.05
CA ALA A 168 -10.96 4.24 15.72
C ALA A 168 -10.12 4.83 16.85
N ALA A 169 -10.04 6.16 16.96
CA ALA A 169 -9.23 6.84 17.97
C ALA A 169 -9.67 6.52 19.41
N LEU A 170 -8.76 6.73 20.36
CA LEU A 170 -8.99 6.61 21.80
C LEU A 170 -9.34 5.20 22.31
N ARG A 171 -9.13 4.15 21.50
CA ARG A 171 -9.35 2.75 21.88
C ARG A 171 -8.19 2.12 22.66
N GLY A 172 -7.08 2.84 22.85
CA GLY A 172 -5.90 2.38 23.60
C GLY A 172 -4.98 1.43 22.83
N GLU A 173 -5.35 1.03 21.62
CA GLU A 173 -4.52 0.25 20.68
C GLU A 173 -4.28 1.05 19.39
N ASP A 174 -3.39 0.55 18.54
CA ASP A 174 -3.18 1.15 17.22
C ASP A 174 -4.46 1.05 16.37
N PRO A 175 -5.00 2.19 15.89
CA PRO A 175 -6.27 2.24 15.14
C PRO A 175 -6.23 1.45 13.82
N HIS A 176 -5.05 1.20 13.23
CA HIS A 176 -4.92 0.41 12.01
C HIS A 176 -5.43 -1.03 12.16
N LYS A 177 -5.61 -1.51 13.39
CA LYS A 177 -6.27 -2.79 13.70
C LYS A 177 -7.67 -2.88 13.10
N TRP A 178 -8.42 -1.77 13.12
CA TRP A 178 -9.77 -1.70 12.56
C TRP A 178 -9.79 -1.03 11.19
N VAL A 179 -8.93 -0.03 10.98
CA VAL A 179 -8.94 0.76 9.75
C VAL A 179 -8.42 -0.05 8.56
N ASN A 180 -7.32 -0.80 8.69
CA ASN A 180 -6.76 -1.52 7.54
C ASN A 180 -7.73 -2.58 6.98
N PRO A 181 -8.35 -3.46 7.79
CA PRO A 181 -9.32 -4.43 7.26
C PRO A 181 -10.56 -3.78 6.66
N ALA A 182 -11.03 -2.67 7.23
CA ALA A 182 -12.21 -1.96 6.71
C ALA A 182 -11.91 -1.17 5.43
N LEU A 183 -10.73 -0.58 5.32
CA LEU A 183 -10.29 0.15 4.14
C LEU A 183 -9.90 -0.82 3.03
N TYR A 184 -8.98 -1.74 3.29
CA TYR A 184 -8.42 -2.60 2.26
C TYR A 184 -9.35 -3.76 1.92
N GLY A 185 -10.10 -4.28 2.89
CA GLY A 185 -11.00 -5.42 2.73
C GLY A 185 -10.39 -6.74 3.20
N ARG A 186 -11.01 -7.85 2.76
CA ARG A 186 -10.73 -9.24 3.21
C ARG A 186 -9.30 -9.75 3.02
N TRP A 187 -8.44 -9.00 2.34
CA TRP A 187 -7.03 -9.36 2.11
C TRP A 187 -6.15 -9.11 3.32
N VAL A 188 -6.61 -8.27 4.26
CA VAL A 188 -5.87 -7.93 5.47
C VAL A 188 -6.47 -8.71 6.65
N PRO A 189 -5.67 -9.50 7.39
CA PRO A 189 -6.13 -10.13 8.62
C PRO A 189 -6.67 -9.12 9.63
N ASN A 190 -7.59 -9.53 10.52
CA ASN A 190 -8.17 -8.60 11.51
C ASN A 190 -7.28 -8.41 12.75
N SER A 191 -6.28 -9.26 12.95
CA SER A 191 -5.38 -9.18 14.10
C SER A 191 -4.16 -8.34 13.74
N LEU A 192 -3.97 -7.25 14.46
CA LEU A 192 -2.79 -6.41 14.39
C LEU A 192 -1.95 -6.64 15.66
N THR A 193 -0.65 -6.81 15.47
CA THR A 193 0.34 -6.63 16.53
C THR A 193 1.14 -5.37 16.25
N SER A 194 1.30 -4.52 17.27
CA SER A 194 2.09 -3.30 17.16
C SER A 194 2.85 -2.99 18.45
N ILE A 195 4.00 -2.35 18.33
CA ILE A 195 4.74 -1.76 19.44
C ILE A 195 4.03 -0.47 19.86
N ASN A 196 3.80 -0.31 21.15
CA ASN A 196 3.23 0.90 21.70
C ASN A 196 4.35 1.88 22.08
N PHE A 197 4.40 3.03 21.41
CA PHE A 197 5.37 4.09 21.66
C PHE A 197 4.86 5.20 22.58
N VAL A 198 3.73 4.98 23.27
CA VAL A 198 3.23 5.94 24.27
C VAL A 198 4.33 6.21 25.30
N ASN A 199 4.49 7.50 25.64
CA ASN A 199 5.54 8.01 26.53
C ASN A 199 6.98 7.83 26.01
N GLN A 200 7.19 7.60 24.71
CA GLN A 200 8.52 7.33 24.13
C GLN A 200 9.22 6.11 24.74
N THR A 201 8.43 5.12 25.15
CA THR A 201 8.95 3.86 25.71
C THR A 201 8.76 2.70 24.74
N VAL A 202 9.64 1.69 24.82
CA VAL A 202 9.54 0.43 24.09
C VAL A 202 9.57 -0.71 25.10
N SER A 203 8.55 -1.55 25.07
CA SER A 203 8.41 -2.74 25.91
C SER A 203 7.87 -3.90 25.09
N GLY A 204 8.15 -5.15 25.50
CA GLY A 204 7.65 -6.35 24.82
C GLY A 204 8.22 -6.57 23.41
N TYR A 205 9.35 -5.93 23.06
CA TYR A 205 9.93 -6.03 21.71
C TYR A 205 10.44 -7.43 21.37
N GLU A 206 10.90 -8.19 22.38
CA GLU A 206 11.28 -9.60 22.19
C GLU A 206 10.10 -10.44 21.69
N ASP A 207 8.97 -10.40 22.40
CA ASP A 207 7.77 -11.15 22.03
C ASP A 207 7.21 -10.68 20.68
N PHE A 208 7.27 -9.38 20.41
CA PHE A 208 6.90 -8.80 19.12
C PHE A 208 7.72 -9.39 17.96
N LEU A 209 9.05 -9.43 18.10
CA LEU A 209 9.92 -10.01 17.08
C LEU A 209 9.67 -11.51 16.91
N ARG A 210 9.57 -12.27 18.00
CA ARG A 210 9.27 -13.71 17.95
C ARG A 210 7.99 -13.98 17.19
N LEU A 211 6.94 -13.18 17.43
CA LEU A 211 5.68 -13.30 16.72
C LEU A 211 5.82 -12.97 15.22
N PHE A 212 6.60 -11.94 14.86
CA PHE A 212 6.84 -11.63 13.46
C PHE A 212 7.56 -12.78 12.73
N TYR A 213 8.60 -13.36 13.33
CA TYR A 213 9.27 -14.55 12.80
C TYR A 213 8.29 -15.72 12.65
N ALA A 214 7.50 -16.03 13.68
CA ALA A 214 6.56 -17.14 13.68
C ALA A 214 5.31 -16.92 12.82
N THR A 215 5.19 -15.79 12.10
CA THR A 215 4.06 -15.50 11.20
C THR A 215 4.49 -15.16 9.79
N HIS A 216 5.78 -14.86 9.55
CA HIS A 216 6.25 -14.38 8.24
C HIS A 216 7.54 -15.05 7.76
N HIS A 217 8.31 -15.70 8.64
CA HIS A 217 9.57 -16.32 8.24
C HIS A 217 9.32 -17.80 7.86
N PRO A 218 9.65 -18.26 6.64
CA PRO A 218 9.30 -19.60 6.14
C PRO A 218 9.77 -20.78 7.02
N LEU A 219 10.86 -20.60 7.78
CA LEU A 219 11.34 -21.61 8.74
C LEU A 219 10.52 -21.70 10.04
N TYR A 220 9.77 -20.67 10.39
CA TYR A 220 9.12 -20.54 11.71
C TYR A 220 7.61 -20.31 11.63
N ASP A 221 7.06 -19.95 10.47
CA ASP A 221 5.64 -19.67 10.28
C ASP A 221 4.74 -20.91 10.26
N GLY A 222 5.32 -22.12 10.32
CA GLY A 222 4.57 -23.37 10.27
C GLY A 222 4.15 -23.79 8.85
N GLY A 223 4.76 -23.22 7.81
CA GLY A 223 4.39 -23.45 6.41
C GLY A 223 3.19 -22.61 5.95
N HIS A 224 2.93 -21.50 6.64
CA HIS A 224 1.82 -20.59 6.35
C HIS A 224 2.30 -19.41 5.50
N ASP A 225 2.42 -19.65 4.19
CA ASP A 225 2.85 -18.62 3.24
C ASP A 225 1.91 -17.41 3.22
N LEU A 226 2.49 -16.22 3.04
CA LEU A 226 1.73 -15.00 2.86
C LEU A 226 0.96 -15.02 1.52
N VAL A 227 -0.37 -15.09 1.60
CA VAL A 227 -1.25 -15.20 0.42
C VAL A 227 -1.51 -13.85 -0.28
N TYR A 228 -1.60 -12.78 0.51
CA TYR A 228 -1.91 -11.43 0.01
C TYR A 228 -0.97 -10.39 0.60
N PRO A 229 -0.80 -9.22 -0.05
CA PRO A 229 0.07 -8.19 0.46
C PRO A 229 -0.24 -7.80 1.91
N ASN A 230 0.73 -7.94 2.82
CA ASN A 230 0.54 -7.65 4.24
C ASN A 230 0.87 -6.18 4.53
N PRO A 231 -0.07 -5.40 5.08
CA PRO A 231 0.22 -4.03 5.42
C PRO A 231 0.98 -3.89 6.74
N VAL A 232 2.16 -3.28 6.68
CA VAL A 232 3.04 -3.13 7.83
C VAL A 232 3.47 -1.69 8.08
N GLY A 233 3.76 -1.38 9.33
CA GLY A 233 4.36 -0.14 9.78
C GLY A 233 5.85 -0.32 10.04
N LEU A 234 6.66 0.63 9.55
CA LEU A 234 8.11 0.68 9.70
C LEU A 234 8.55 1.93 10.45
N LEU A 235 9.65 1.81 11.17
CA LEU A 235 10.40 2.90 11.77
C LEU A 235 11.53 3.25 10.81
N ILE A 236 11.44 4.40 10.15
CA ILE A 236 12.44 4.82 9.16
C ILE A 236 13.52 5.63 9.84
N THR A 237 14.75 5.41 9.40
CA THR A 237 15.96 6.06 9.86
C THR A 237 16.68 6.74 8.70
N ASN A 238 17.58 7.67 9.01
CA ASN A 238 18.54 8.19 8.04
C ASN A 238 19.73 7.24 7.87
N VAL A 239 20.66 7.60 6.98
CA VAL A 239 21.90 6.86 6.70
C VAL A 239 22.82 6.64 7.93
N HIS A 240 22.60 7.36 9.02
CA HIS A 240 23.33 7.22 10.28
C HIS A 240 22.58 6.33 11.31
N GLY A 241 21.40 5.81 10.96
CA GLY A 241 20.54 5.03 11.85
C GLY A 241 19.68 5.88 12.80
N VAL A 242 19.59 7.19 12.59
CA VAL A 242 18.78 8.09 13.45
C VAL A 242 17.33 8.06 13.00
N PHE A 243 16.41 7.85 13.94
CA PHE A 243 14.96 7.82 13.69
C PHE A 243 14.45 9.11 13.03
N LEU A 244 13.72 8.96 11.92
CA LEU A 244 13.09 10.05 11.16
C LEU A 244 11.58 10.08 11.36
N GLY A 245 10.94 8.92 11.50
CA GLY A 245 9.50 8.83 11.65
C GLY A 245 8.93 7.48 11.25
N TYR A 246 7.61 7.40 11.31
CA TYR A 246 6.85 6.22 10.92
C TYR A 246 6.59 6.21 9.42
N HIS A 247 6.61 5.02 8.84
CA HIS A 247 6.26 4.80 7.44
C HIS A 247 5.44 3.52 7.29
N ALA A 248 4.80 3.34 6.14
CA ALA A 248 3.99 2.17 5.88
C ALA A 248 4.28 1.59 4.49
N VAL A 249 4.49 0.28 4.44
CA VAL A 249 4.75 -0.49 3.21
C VAL A 249 3.89 -1.75 3.19
N SER A 250 3.78 -2.39 2.03
CA SER A 250 3.10 -3.69 1.92
C SER A 250 4.09 -4.80 1.62
N ILE A 251 4.27 -5.77 2.52
CA ILE A 251 5.03 -6.99 2.22
C ILE A 251 4.30 -7.73 1.10
N GLN A 252 4.97 -8.00 -0.02
CA GLN A 252 4.41 -8.76 -1.14
C GLN A 252 4.63 -10.26 -0.96
N ARG A 253 5.81 -10.63 -0.47
CA ARG A 253 6.22 -12.02 -0.24
C ARG A 253 7.46 -12.07 0.66
N VAL A 254 7.66 -13.24 1.27
CA VAL A 254 8.91 -13.60 1.95
C VAL A 254 9.44 -14.85 1.26
N ALA A 255 10.67 -14.81 0.78
CA ALA A 255 11.25 -15.90 0.01
C ALA A 255 12.77 -15.89 0.09
N GLU A 256 13.40 -17.02 -0.26
CA GLU A 256 14.84 -17.10 -0.48
C GLU A 256 15.24 -16.33 -1.75
N ASP A 257 16.38 -15.66 -1.69
CA ASP A 257 17.07 -15.19 -2.89
C ASP A 257 17.90 -16.30 -3.55
N ASP A 258 18.62 -15.94 -4.62
CA ASP A 258 19.50 -16.81 -5.37
C ASP A 258 20.72 -17.33 -4.59
N GLU A 259 21.01 -16.75 -3.42
CA GLU A 259 22.05 -17.21 -2.47
C GLU A 259 21.46 -18.05 -1.32
N GLY A 260 20.14 -18.29 -1.31
CA GLY A 260 19.44 -19.01 -0.26
C GLY A 260 19.18 -18.16 1.00
N LYS A 261 19.33 -16.84 0.91
CA LYS A 261 19.05 -15.93 2.02
C LYS A 261 17.58 -15.55 2.05
N ILE A 262 16.93 -15.68 3.20
CA ILE A 262 15.52 -15.27 3.36
C ILE A 262 15.42 -13.74 3.33
N ARG A 263 14.54 -13.23 2.44
CA ARG A 263 14.30 -11.80 2.26
C ARG A 263 12.82 -11.46 2.32
N VAL A 264 12.53 -10.26 2.81
CA VAL A 264 11.21 -9.63 2.72
C VAL A 264 11.19 -8.77 1.47
N TYR A 265 10.28 -9.07 0.55
CA TYR A 265 10.00 -8.28 -0.64
C TYR A 265 8.76 -7.43 -0.39
N PHE A 266 8.85 -6.13 -0.61
CA PHE A 266 7.80 -5.20 -0.24
C PHE A 266 7.63 -4.09 -1.28
N PHE A 267 6.40 -3.60 -1.35
CA PHE A 267 6.03 -2.44 -2.15
C PHE A 267 6.05 -1.19 -1.27
N ASN A 268 6.82 -0.19 -1.69
CA ASN A 268 6.92 1.10 -1.03
C ASN A 268 6.21 2.20 -1.86
N PRO A 269 5.06 2.74 -1.41
CA PRO A 269 4.27 3.68 -2.19
C PRO A 269 4.93 5.06 -2.36
N ASN A 270 5.99 5.39 -1.62
CA ASN A 270 6.67 6.68 -1.77
C ASN A 270 7.62 6.75 -2.99
N ASN A 271 7.75 5.66 -3.77
CA ASN A 271 8.67 5.51 -4.90
C ASN A 271 10.17 5.66 -4.53
N GLU A 272 10.53 5.56 -3.24
CA GLU A 272 11.91 5.60 -2.74
C GLU A 272 12.38 4.19 -2.35
N GLY A 273 12.44 3.29 -3.33
CA GLY A 273 12.78 1.88 -3.09
C GLY A 273 14.24 1.59 -2.70
N ARG A 274 15.11 2.60 -2.63
CA ARG A 274 16.55 2.46 -2.32
C ARG A 274 17.00 3.32 -1.14
N GLN A 275 16.07 3.69 -0.26
CA GLN A 275 16.40 4.54 0.87
C GLN A 275 17.32 3.79 1.84
N ASN A 276 18.55 4.26 2.02
CA ASN A 276 19.47 3.71 3.00
C ASN A 276 19.06 4.12 4.43
N TRP A 277 18.78 3.12 5.27
CA TRP A 277 18.30 3.25 6.65
C TRP A 277 19.46 3.19 7.68
N GLY A 278 20.70 3.28 7.19
CA GLY A 278 21.91 3.24 8.01
C GLY A 278 22.17 1.87 8.61
N LYS A 279 23.28 1.76 9.34
CA LYS A 279 23.67 0.53 10.08
C LYS A 279 23.67 -0.75 9.24
N GLY A 280 23.91 -0.64 7.93
CA GLY A 280 23.93 -1.79 7.01
C GLY A 280 22.55 -2.20 6.46
N VAL A 281 21.50 -1.43 6.73
CA VAL A 281 20.16 -1.66 6.19
C VAL A 281 19.94 -0.77 4.96
N GLU A 282 20.05 -1.39 3.79
CA GLU A 282 19.82 -0.73 2.51
C GLU A 282 18.96 -1.65 1.63
N PRO A 283 17.72 -1.25 1.31
CA PRO A 283 16.86 -2.01 0.43
C PRO A 283 17.44 -2.09 -0.98
N SER A 284 17.40 -3.29 -1.56
CA SER A 284 17.69 -3.52 -2.97
C SER A 284 16.39 -3.50 -3.79
N VAL A 285 16.48 -3.19 -5.08
CA VAL A 285 15.34 -3.25 -6.02
C VAL A 285 15.62 -4.16 -7.21
N VAL A 286 16.83 -4.72 -7.27
CA VAL A 286 17.36 -5.66 -8.25
C VAL A 286 18.53 -6.41 -7.60
N GLY A 287 18.82 -7.61 -8.10
CA GLY A 287 19.99 -8.39 -7.71
C GLY A 287 19.72 -9.47 -6.67
N HIS A 288 18.51 -9.54 -6.12
CA HIS A 288 18.07 -10.57 -5.18
C HIS A 288 16.67 -11.10 -5.52
N LEU A 289 16.41 -11.34 -6.82
CA LEU A 289 15.11 -11.80 -7.34
C LEU A 289 13.93 -10.83 -7.18
N GLU A 290 14.14 -9.53 -7.01
CA GLU A 290 13.05 -8.54 -7.04
C GLU A 290 12.35 -8.51 -8.41
N ILE A 291 11.02 -8.43 -8.39
CA ILE A 291 10.24 -8.12 -9.60
C ILE A 291 9.99 -6.60 -9.70
N PRO A 292 9.66 -6.06 -10.89
CA PRO A 292 9.44 -4.63 -11.05
C PRO A 292 8.46 -4.05 -10.02
N GLY A 293 8.92 -3.04 -9.27
CA GLY A 293 8.16 -2.38 -8.21
C GLY A 293 8.46 -2.87 -6.79
N GLU A 294 9.16 -4.00 -6.63
CA GLU A 294 9.59 -4.47 -5.32
C GLU A 294 10.86 -3.74 -4.85
N SER A 295 10.93 -3.56 -3.54
CA SER A 295 12.19 -3.44 -2.81
C SER A 295 12.34 -4.69 -1.94
N SER A 296 13.56 -5.06 -1.58
CA SER A 296 13.80 -6.19 -0.70
C SER A 296 14.88 -5.92 0.34
N LEU A 297 14.76 -6.57 1.48
CA LEU A 297 15.75 -6.58 2.55
C LEU A 297 15.93 -8.01 3.08
N PRO A 298 17.12 -8.36 3.60
CA PRO A 298 17.25 -9.50 4.49
C PRO A 298 16.18 -9.47 5.58
N PHE A 299 15.60 -10.64 5.89
CA PHE A 299 14.48 -10.71 6.83
C PHE A 299 14.81 -10.08 8.18
N GLU A 300 15.99 -10.35 8.70
CA GLU A 300 16.47 -9.84 9.99
C GLU A 300 16.57 -8.30 10.00
N HIS A 301 16.98 -7.68 8.90
CA HIS A 301 17.06 -6.23 8.77
C HIS A 301 15.66 -5.59 8.71
N PHE A 302 14.74 -6.23 7.98
CA PHE A 302 13.35 -5.77 7.91
C PHE A 302 12.64 -5.91 9.26
N ALA A 303 12.80 -7.06 9.92
CA ALA A 303 12.23 -7.35 11.23
C ALA A 303 12.72 -6.34 12.28
N ALA A 304 13.97 -5.91 12.23
CA ALA A 304 14.51 -4.91 13.15
C ALA A 304 13.87 -3.51 13.00
N HIS A 305 13.21 -3.20 11.87
CA HIS A 305 12.59 -1.89 11.61
C HIS A 305 11.06 -1.91 11.64
N ILE A 306 10.44 -3.09 11.74
CA ILE A 306 8.98 -3.20 11.79
C ILE A 306 8.45 -2.83 13.19
N TYR A 307 7.32 -2.14 13.22
CA TYR A 307 6.62 -1.83 14.48
C TYR A 307 5.15 -2.23 14.49
N ALA A 308 4.56 -2.54 13.34
CA ALA A 308 3.18 -2.98 13.25
C ALA A 308 2.99 -3.93 12.07
N PHE A 309 2.27 -5.03 12.27
CA PHE A 309 1.91 -5.96 11.19
C PHE A 309 0.60 -6.68 11.50
N HIS A 310 -0.10 -7.07 10.43
CA HIS A 310 -1.30 -7.89 10.53
C HIS A 310 -0.94 -9.36 10.40
N HIS A 311 -1.59 -10.24 11.15
CA HIS A 311 -1.37 -11.68 11.04
C HIS A 311 -2.65 -12.45 11.32
N ASN A 312 -2.71 -13.72 10.90
CA ASN A 312 -3.80 -14.61 11.28
C ASN A 312 -3.42 -15.33 12.58
N GLN A 313 -4.25 -15.19 13.62
CA GLN A 313 -4.00 -15.82 14.92
C GLN A 313 -4.03 -17.36 14.89
N MET A 314 -4.66 -17.94 13.87
CA MET A 314 -4.73 -19.39 13.68
C MET A 314 -3.53 -19.96 12.92
N GLU A 315 -2.70 -19.10 12.33
CA GLU A 315 -1.55 -19.46 11.48
C GLU A 315 -0.24 -18.96 12.12
N VAL A 316 -0.19 -18.99 13.44
CA VAL A 316 1.02 -18.65 14.20
C VAL A 316 1.81 -19.94 14.44
N GLY A 317 3.05 -19.97 13.98
CA GLY A 317 3.98 -21.07 14.25
C GLY A 317 4.46 -21.10 15.71
N ASP A 318 5.39 -22.00 16.02
CA ASP A 318 5.90 -22.14 17.39
C ASP A 318 6.87 -20.99 17.73
N LEU A 319 6.42 -20.05 18.57
CA LEU A 319 7.24 -18.94 19.08
C LEU A 319 8.53 -19.41 19.78
N LYS A 320 8.52 -20.62 20.36
CA LYS A 320 9.69 -21.20 21.05
C LYS A 320 10.69 -21.80 20.08
N ALA A 321 10.28 -22.09 18.84
CA ALA A 321 11.18 -22.58 17.80
C ALA A 321 12.10 -21.47 17.26
N VAL A 322 11.74 -20.20 17.47
CA VAL A 322 12.56 -19.05 17.07
C VAL A 322 13.79 -18.92 18.00
N PRO A 323 15.03 -19.02 17.49
CA PRO A 323 16.24 -18.95 18.31
C PRO A 323 16.39 -17.62 19.04
N SER A 324 16.83 -17.68 20.29
CA SER A 324 17.04 -16.47 21.12
C SER A 324 18.18 -15.59 20.61
N GLU A 325 19.15 -16.18 19.93
CA GLU A 325 20.30 -15.49 19.33
C GLU A 325 19.83 -14.49 18.25
N ILE A 326 19.00 -14.95 17.30
CA ILE A 326 18.45 -14.12 16.22
C ILE A 326 17.62 -12.95 16.80
N ILE A 327 16.83 -13.23 17.83
CA ILE A 327 16.03 -12.20 18.49
C ILE A 327 16.92 -11.18 19.21
N THR A 328 17.98 -11.63 19.88
CA THR A 328 18.93 -10.75 20.57
C THR A 328 19.68 -9.85 19.59
N GLU A 329 20.05 -10.36 18.42
CA GLU A 329 20.65 -9.58 17.33
C GLU A 329 19.68 -8.53 16.80
N GLY A 330 18.42 -8.89 16.53
CA GLY A 330 17.38 -7.95 16.10
C GLY A 330 17.12 -6.84 17.12
N ILE A 331 17.05 -7.19 18.41
CA ILE A 331 16.91 -6.21 19.50
C ILE A 331 18.11 -5.27 19.56
N THR A 332 19.34 -5.80 19.46
CA THR A 332 20.57 -5.00 19.45
C THR A 332 20.56 -4.03 18.28
N HIS A 333 20.23 -4.50 17.07
CA HIS A 333 20.16 -3.68 15.87
C HIS A 333 19.15 -2.53 16.01
N ALA A 334 17.96 -2.82 16.53
CA ALA A 334 16.94 -1.82 16.82
C ALA A 334 17.43 -0.77 17.82
N LYS A 335 18.04 -1.19 18.94
CA LYS A 335 18.60 -0.31 19.97
C LYS A 335 19.72 0.60 19.44
N GLU A 336 20.55 0.09 18.54
CA GLU A 336 21.67 0.83 17.95
C GLU A 336 21.26 1.78 16.82
N SER A 337 20.00 1.72 16.37
CA SER A 337 19.42 2.53 15.29
C SER A 337 18.29 3.43 15.82
N TRP A 338 17.06 3.21 15.35
CA TRP A 338 15.89 4.02 15.72
C TRP A 338 15.61 3.99 17.22
N GLY A 339 16.00 2.91 17.91
CA GLY A 339 15.82 2.69 19.33
C GLY A 339 16.50 3.74 20.21
N GLN A 340 17.50 4.47 19.71
CA GLN A 340 18.14 5.56 20.45
C GLN A 340 17.18 6.72 20.75
N ALA A 341 16.09 6.86 19.99
CA ALA A 341 15.06 7.87 20.21
C ALA A 341 14.06 7.49 21.33
N PHE A 342 14.18 6.29 21.92
CA PHE A 342 13.21 5.75 22.87
C PHE A 342 13.88 5.18 24.12
N THR A 343 13.11 5.08 25.20
CA THR A 343 13.53 4.41 26.44
C THR A 343 13.07 2.95 26.42
N TRP A 344 13.99 2.01 26.64
CA TRP A 344 13.71 0.58 26.63
C TRP A 344 13.44 0.07 28.04
N LEU A 345 12.31 -0.63 28.23
CA LEU A 345 11.84 -1.18 29.50
C LEU A 345 11.98 -2.69 29.57
#